data_AF-A0A0J6SDY8-F1
#
_entry.id   AF-A0A0J6SDY8-F1
#
_cell.length_a   1.000
_cell.length_b   1.000
_cell.length_c   1.000
_cell.angle_alpha   90.00
_cell.angle_beta   90.00
_cell.angle_gamma   90.00
#
_symmetry.space_group_name_H-M   'P 1'
#
loop_
_entity.id
_entity.type
_entity.pdbx_description
1 polymer ?
#
loop_
_entity_poly.entity_id
_entity_poly.type
_entity_poly.pdbx_seq_one_letter_code
_entity_poly.pdbx_strand_id
1 'polypeptide(L)' 'MRHALLILAVLSPAVALAQDTPDPGPAEARQVCEAKADRSGITGDNRATYLRECEAGERLVRSTTPR' A
#
# COMPACT_ATOMS: atom_id res chain seq x y z
N MET A 1 31.27 4.24 47.97
CA MET A 1 31.26 4.06 46.50
C MET A 1 30.76 2.64 46.17
N ARG A 2 29.71 2.09 46.81
CA ARG A 2 28.31 2.12 46.35
C ARG A 2 28.14 2.70 44.93
N HIS A 3 27.52 1.90 44.05
CA HIS A 3 26.94 2.20 42.73
C HIS A 3 27.62 1.49 41.57
N ALA A 4 27.30 0.22 41.39
CA ALA A 4 27.38 -0.46 40.10
C ALA A 4 26.25 -1.50 40.03
N LEU A 5 25.01 -1.02 40.18
CA LEU A 5 23.84 -1.81 39.80
C LEU A 5 23.79 -1.82 38.27
N LEU A 6 24.32 -2.90 37.70
CA LEU A 6 24.27 -3.18 36.27
C LEU A 6 22.80 -3.28 35.84
N ILE A 7 22.42 -2.34 34.99
CA ILE A 7 21.08 -2.18 34.43
C ILE A 7 20.80 -3.39 33.52
N LEU A 8 19.84 -4.22 33.94
CA LEU A 8 19.18 -5.20 33.07
C LEU A 8 18.46 -4.43 31.95
N ALA A 9 19.11 -4.29 30.80
CA ALA A 9 18.46 -3.85 29.57
C ALA A 9 17.64 -5.04 29.03
N VAL A 10 16.37 -5.06 29.37
CA VAL A 10 15.36 -5.99 28.84
C VAL A 10 15.31 -5.80 27.33
N LEU A 11 15.82 -6.78 26.58
CA LEU A 11 15.59 -6.89 25.14
C LEU A 11 14.09 -7.09 24.94
N SER A 12 13.37 -5.99 24.71
CA SER A 12 11.98 -6.02 24.31
C SER A 12 11.94 -6.45 22.84
N PRO A 13 11.34 -7.61 22.48
CA PRO A 13 11.10 -7.90 21.09
C PRO A 13 10.15 -6.83 20.56
N ALA A 14 10.64 -6.01 19.62
CA ALA A 14 9.80 -5.13 18.84
C ALA A 14 8.86 -6.02 18.02
N VAL A 15 7.65 -6.27 18.55
CA VAL A 15 6.55 -6.82 17.77
C VAL A 15 6.19 -5.74 16.76
N ALA A 16 6.72 -5.88 15.54
CA ALA A 16 6.26 -5.12 14.40
C ALA A 16 4.77 -5.45 14.24
N LEU A 17 3.91 -4.53 14.68
CA LEU A 17 2.51 -4.56 14.31
C LEU A 17 2.46 -4.22 12.81
N ALA A 18 2.42 -5.25 11.97
CA ALA A 18 1.98 -5.10 10.59
C ALA A 18 0.57 -4.50 10.68
N GLN A 19 0.47 -3.20 10.37
CA GLN A 19 -0.84 -2.57 10.27
C GLN A 19 -1.47 -3.16 9.01
N ASP A 20 -2.38 -4.12 9.21
CA ASP A 20 -3.33 -4.58 8.19
C ASP A 20 -4.19 -3.37 7.78
N THR A 21 -3.63 -2.50 6.94
CA THR A 21 -4.44 -1.54 6.20
C THR A 21 -5.36 -2.36 5.32
N PRO A 22 -6.69 -2.10 5.34
CA PRO A 22 -7.65 -2.87 4.56
C PRO A 22 -7.16 -2.98 3.12
N ASP A 23 -7.13 -4.20 2.58
CA ASP A 23 -6.82 -4.43 1.16
C ASP A 23 -7.77 -3.55 0.36
N PRO A 24 -7.25 -2.50 -0.31
CA PRO A 24 -8.12 -1.47 -0.82
C PRO A 24 -8.91 -2.10 -1.96
N GLY A 25 -10.21 -2.35 -1.81
CA GLY A 25 -10.95 -3.30 -2.64
C GLY A 25 -10.91 -2.99 -4.15
N PRO A 26 -11.55 -3.79 -5.01
CA PRO A 26 -11.64 -3.51 -6.45
C PRO A 26 -12.08 -2.08 -6.78
N ALA A 27 -12.88 -1.47 -5.89
CA ALA A 27 -13.33 -0.10 -5.94
C ALA A 27 -12.20 0.95 -5.78
N GLU A 28 -11.14 0.67 -5.02
CA GLU A 28 -10.02 1.60 -4.85
C GLU A 28 -9.03 1.55 -6.01
N ALA A 29 -8.78 0.37 -6.60
CA ALA A 29 -7.97 0.27 -7.82
C ALA A 29 -8.59 1.11 -8.95
N ARG A 30 -9.92 1.05 -9.09
CA ARG A 30 -10.66 1.85 -10.05
C ARG A 30 -10.55 3.35 -9.78
N GLN A 31 -10.71 3.80 -8.53
CA GLN A 31 -10.56 5.21 -8.17
C GLN A 31 -9.14 5.74 -8.47
N VAL A 32 -8.11 4.95 -8.20
CA VAL A 32 -6.71 5.31 -8.55
C VAL A 32 -6.56 5.48 -10.06
N CYS A 33 -7.14 4.57 -10.84
CA CYS A 33 -7.09 4.62 -12.30
C CYS A 33 -7.90 5.78 -12.88
N GLU A 34 -9.08 6.09 -12.35
CA GLU A 34 -9.88 7.24 -12.75
C GLU A 34 -9.12 8.55 -12.47
N ALA A 35 -8.51 8.69 -11.29
CA ALA A 35 -7.71 9.86 -10.95
C ALA A 35 -6.45 10.00 -11.83
N LYS A 36 -5.81 8.88 -12.21
CA LYS A 36 -4.68 8.92 -13.15
C LYS A 36 -5.15 9.34 -14.55
N ALA A 37 -6.26 8.79 -15.04
CA ALA A 37 -6.83 9.17 -16.33
C ALA A 37 -7.15 10.68 -16.39
N ASP A 38 -7.77 11.21 -15.33
CA ASP A 38 -8.12 12.64 -15.23
C ASP A 38 -6.89 13.53 -15.25
N ARG A 39 -5.87 13.21 -14.43
CA ARG A 39 -4.60 13.96 -14.41
C ARG A 39 -3.88 13.94 -15.75
N SER A 40 -4.00 12.84 -16.50
CA SER A 40 -3.39 12.68 -17.82
C SER A 40 -4.27 13.19 -18.96
N GLY A 41 -5.46 13.74 -18.68
CA GLY A 41 -6.38 14.24 -19.70
C GLY A 41 -6.94 13.14 -20.61
N ILE A 42 -6.94 11.88 -20.17
CA ILE A 42 -7.43 10.74 -20.96
C ILE A 42 -8.96 10.73 -20.90
N THR A 43 -9.57 10.98 -22.05
CA THR A 43 -11.02 11.09 -22.23
C THR A 43 -11.51 10.22 -23.41
N GLY A 44 -12.83 10.14 -23.58
CA GLY A 44 -13.45 9.38 -24.67
C GLY A 44 -13.11 7.88 -24.65
N ASP A 45 -13.02 7.27 -25.84
CA ASP A 45 -12.78 5.83 -25.98
C ASP A 45 -11.43 5.37 -25.39
N ASN A 46 -10.44 6.27 -25.40
CA ASN A 46 -9.13 6.01 -24.80
C ASN A 46 -9.22 5.81 -23.29
N ARG A 47 -10.21 6.43 -22.63
CA ARG A 47 -10.44 6.28 -21.19
C ARG A 47 -10.85 4.85 -20.83
N ALA A 48 -11.76 4.26 -21.60
CA ALA A 48 -12.23 2.90 -21.32
C ALA A 48 -11.10 1.88 -21.44
N THR A 49 -10.25 2.01 -22.46
CA THR A 49 -9.07 1.16 -22.61
C THR A 49 -8.06 1.41 -21.51
N TYR A 50 -7.77 2.67 -21.19
CA TYR A 50 -6.86 3.02 -20.10
C TYR A 50 -7.28 2.43 -18.76
N LEU A 51 -8.58 2.53 -18.40
CA LEU A 51 -9.08 2.01 -17.14
C LEU A 51 -8.92 0.49 -17.03
N ARG A 52 -9.20 -0.27 -18.10
CA ARG A 52 -9.02 -1.74 -18.10
C ARG A 52 -7.57 -2.13 -17.85
N GLU A 53 -6.63 -1.52 -18.57
CA GLU A 53 -5.21 -1.85 -18.45
C GLU A 53 -4.65 -1.38 -17.09
N CYS A 54 -5.07 -0.20 -16.62
CA CYS A 54 -4.67 0.32 -15.33
C CYS A 54 -5.16 -0.58 -14.18
N GLU A 55 -6.44 -0.97 -14.17
CA GLU A 55 -6.99 -1.85 -13.13
C GLU A 55 -6.32 -3.23 -13.12
N ALA A 56 -5.95 -3.76 -14.29
CA ALA A 56 -5.15 -4.99 -14.39
C ALA A 56 -3.76 -4.79 -13.77
N GLY A 57 -3.09 -3.67 -14.06
CA GLY A 57 -1.80 -3.31 -13.48
C GLY A 57 -1.84 -3.15 -11.96
N GLU A 58 -2.82 -2.43 -11.42
CA GLU A 58 -2.99 -2.23 -9.96
C GLU A 58 -3.19 -3.57 -9.23
N ARG A 59 -3.89 -4.52 -9.85
CA ARG A 59 -4.08 -5.88 -9.31
C ARG A 59 -2.77 -6.67 -9.25
N LEU A 60 -1.93 -6.55 -10.28
CA LEU A 60 -0.62 -7.19 -10.33
C LEU A 60 0.31 -6.62 -9.25
N VAL A 61 0.41 -5.29 -9.15
CA VAL A 61 1.21 -4.61 -8.11
C VAL A 61 0.81 -5.12 -6.72
N ARG A 62 -0.49 -5.18 -6.45
CA ARG A 62 -0.99 -5.68 -5.17
C ARG A 62 -0.64 -7.13 -4.90
N SER A 63 -0.70 -8.00 -5.91
CA SER A 63 -0.32 -9.41 -5.75
C SER A 63 1.17 -9.61 -5.47
N THR A 64 2.00 -8.64 -5.85
CA THR A 64 3.47 -8.67 -5.65
C THR A 64 3.94 -7.95 -4.39
N THR A 65 3.09 -7.15 -3.73
CA THR A 65 3.42 -6.49 -2.47
C THR A 65 3.07 -7.44 -1.30
N PRO A 66 4.06 -7.94 -0.54
CA PRO A 66 3.78 -8.69 0.69
C PRO A 66 3.08 -7.76 1.68
N ARG A 67 1.98 -8.22 2.30
CA ARG A 67 1.32 -7.52 3.40
C ARG A 67 2.11 -7.68 4.69
#